data_AF-A0A2G8SZV0-F1
#
_entry.id   AF-A0A2G8SZV0-F1
#
_cell.length_a   1.000
_cell.length_b   1.000
_cell.length_c   1.000
_cell.angle_alpha   90.00
_cell.angle_beta   90.00
_cell.angle_gamma   90.00
#
_symmetry.space_group_name_H-M   'P 1'
#
loop_
_entity.id
_entity.type
_entity.pdbx_description
1 polymer ?
#
loop_
_entity_poly.entity_id
_entity_poly.type
_entity_poly.pdbx_seq_one_letter_code
_entity_poly.pdbx_strand_id
1 'polypeptide(L)'
;MPTESTVADPLSVPIGGLDALGLAHCIVQRRDGVYADPTPFGKTFLAAFAHVLHGNFYFADIDYPLVTKALYDCGPGSSAPPSRGAPMLRIASRVAPFDPARRALYKAVRISEGRAEYYFEPVFQADPGDPGAAGQLAMLDVDEFIADVWQKGIRFGIDVDAVRAAIAQGKAGRIIIARRQDAVAGVDARFVEVSDGIHRSDAPRQMANGKLDLMAFQNRFPQILANVKLLRKEPRSLGAAGFELSGMPIEPAVPIDVDMTPMAGPGTAIEHTAGGEFLVSRQGGFLNVDVHSGKISVDAKIVSRDGVSSRTTGNLQLTGDYEEFGEVQEKRVIEGEGITIHADVFGHVVSRGGTVLLNRNLVGGAAHNARGDIRINGIASSAIIQAVCGNVVLTRAENCIISGTRVTVEHAVNCDIMADEVNVKQAEGCAIAGRCVTIELAGPRKQNDMVVYALRPDSARIEEVLALMTARVGELKALAAQRKAGMEQLTSEPEVRRYVSLASKVRKKELILAPEQLSQFQTLALAVGPALKAIAKASAGVKAAEIEQHAGQQLIAQLERQRLDTDGVSRVVVRMLNGDTVVRTMTFNPDGSSTYDIPAKDIRTRLRAGAAGGELIFSGSVGAVDWVSE
;
A
#
# COMPACT_ATOMS: atom_id res chain seq x y z
N MET A 1 -39.63 49.67 30.68
CA MET A 1 -39.13 51.01 31.10
C MET A 1 -37.61 50.88 31.12
N PRO A 2 -36.94 51.38 30.09
CA PRO A 2 -36.80 52.82 29.90
C PRO A 2 -37.50 53.31 28.63
N THR A 3 -38.15 54.44 28.79
CA THR A 3 -38.71 55.28 27.74
C THR A 3 -37.57 56.06 27.10
N GLU A 4 -37.12 55.65 25.93
CA GLU A 4 -36.33 56.52 25.06
C GLU A 4 -37.29 57.46 24.33
N SER A 5 -37.17 58.72 24.70
CA SER A 5 -37.85 59.86 24.12
C SER A 5 -37.38 60.05 22.68
N THR A 6 -38.24 59.74 21.72
CA THR A 6 -38.15 60.23 20.35
C THR A 6 -38.38 61.74 20.39
N VAL A 7 -37.30 62.51 20.47
CA VAL A 7 -37.34 63.95 20.22
C VAL A 7 -37.58 64.13 18.71
N ALA A 8 -38.84 64.34 18.35
CA ALA A 8 -39.18 64.85 17.03
C ALA A 8 -38.53 66.23 16.88
N ASP A 9 -37.63 66.36 15.91
CA ASP A 9 -37.03 67.63 15.53
C ASP A 9 -38.17 68.57 15.07
N PRO A 10 -38.43 69.73 15.71
CA PRO A 10 -39.64 70.54 15.51
C PRO A 10 -39.73 71.25 14.14
N LEU A 11 -38.98 70.79 13.14
CA LEU A 11 -38.85 71.37 11.80
C LEU A 11 -39.08 70.37 10.66
N SER A 12 -39.48 69.12 10.95
CA SER A 12 -39.80 68.15 9.90
C SER A 12 -41.12 68.49 9.20
N VAL A 13 -41.07 68.72 7.89
CA VAL A 13 -42.27 68.91 7.07
C VAL A 13 -42.83 67.52 6.71
N PRO A 14 -44.15 67.27 6.88
CA PRO A 14 -44.75 66.00 6.49
C PRO A 14 -44.57 65.75 4.99
N ILE A 15 -43.92 64.64 4.63
CA ILE A 15 -43.80 64.21 3.23
C ILE A 15 -44.97 63.29 2.91
N GLY A 16 -45.88 63.75 2.04
CA GLY A 16 -46.79 62.87 1.29
C GLY A 16 -47.54 61.79 2.07
N GLY A 17 -47.96 62.06 3.32
CA GLY A 17 -48.73 61.10 4.13
C GLY A 17 -47.92 59.96 4.79
N LEU A 18 -46.58 60.01 4.77
CA LEU A 18 -45.73 58.99 5.42
C LEU A 18 -45.99 58.83 6.93
N ASP A 19 -46.44 59.90 7.60
CA ASP A 19 -46.84 59.87 9.02
C ASP A 19 -48.03 58.93 9.26
N ALA A 20 -49.00 58.91 8.34
CA ALA A 20 -50.20 58.06 8.43
C ALA A 20 -49.89 56.56 8.26
N LEU A 21 -48.74 56.23 7.67
CA LEU A 21 -48.25 54.86 7.47
C LEU A 21 -47.19 54.46 8.51
N GLY A 22 -46.83 55.34 9.45
CA GLY A 22 -45.77 55.10 10.41
C GLY A 22 -44.36 55.01 9.80
N LEU A 23 -44.18 55.43 8.55
CA LEU A 23 -42.93 55.34 7.78
C LEU A 23 -42.09 56.62 7.81
N ALA A 24 -42.55 57.64 8.54
CA ALA A 24 -41.88 58.93 8.69
C ALA A 24 -40.47 58.86 9.29
N HIS A 25 -40.17 57.78 10.02
CA HIS A 25 -38.83 57.53 10.56
C HIS A 25 -37.82 57.09 9.48
N CYS A 26 -38.28 56.59 8.33
CA CYS A 26 -37.42 56.11 7.26
C CYS A 26 -36.92 57.22 6.33
N ILE A 27 -37.75 58.24 6.07
CA ILE A 27 -37.44 59.38 5.19
C ILE A 27 -37.92 60.66 5.87
N VAL A 28 -37.00 61.59 6.12
CA VAL A 28 -37.27 62.87 6.78
C VAL A 28 -36.85 64.04 5.88
N GLN A 29 -37.76 65.01 5.70
CA GLN A 29 -37.46 66.25 5.00
C GLN A 29 -37.01 67.32 5.99
N ARG A 30 -35.80 67.85 5.77
CA ARG A 30 -35.21 68.97 6.51
C ARG A 30 -35.08 70.18 5.60
N ARG A 31 -34.73 71.34 6.17
CA ARG A 31 -34.57 72.61 5.42
C ARG A 31 -33.49 72.54 4.34
N ASP A 32 -32.52 71.67 4.50
CA ASP A 32 -31.32 71.53 3.68
C ASP A 32 -31.31 70.26 2.80
N GLY A 33 -32.29 69.36 2.94
CA GLY A 33 -32.30 68.10 2.20
C GLY A 33 -33.36 67.09 2.61
N VAL A 34 -33.44 66.02 1.83
CA VAL A 34 -34.17 64.80 2.18
C VAL A 34 -33.18 63.76 2.68
N TYR A 35 -33.47 63.21 3.85
CA TYR A 35 -32.58 62.30 4.56
C TYR A 35 -33.24 60.94 4.78
N ALA A 36 -32.50 59.86 4.53
CA ALA A 36 -32.90 58.48 4.77
C ALA A 36 -32.20 57.91 6.01
N ASP A 37 -32.94 57.20 6.86
CA ASP A 37 -32.34 56.44 7.97
C ASP A 37 -31.72 55.14 7.42
N PRO A 38 -30.42 54.85 7.71
CA PRO A 38 -29.78 53.60 7.32
C PRO A 38 -30.21 52.37 8.11
N THR A 39 -30.88 52.55 9.25
CA THR A 39 -31.25 51.45 10.16
C THR A 39 -32.36 50.53 9.61
N PRO A 40 -33.43 51.04 8.93
CA PRO A 40 -34.49 50.23 8.33
C PRO A 40 -34.27 49.88 6.83
N PHE A 41 -33.03 49.85 6.34
CA PHE A 41 -32.72 49.47 4.96
C PHE A 41 -33.32 48.11 4.54
N GLY A 42 -33.60 47.98 3.25
CA GLY A 42 -34.37 46.87 2.70
C GLY A 42 -35.87 47.20 2.55
N LYS A 43 -36.75 46.28 2.98
CA LYS A 43 -38.19 46.32 2.64
C LYS A 43 -38.93 47.55 3.16
N THR A 44 -38.59 48.04 4.35
CA THR A 44 -39.26 49.20 4.98
C THR A 44 -38.87 50.50 4.29
N PHE A 45 -37.57 50.68 4.00
CA PHE A 45 -37.10 51.82 3.21
C PHE A 45 -37.68 51.81 1.78
N LEU A 46 -37.73 50.65 1.12
CA LEU A 46 -38.38 50.48 -0.18
C LEU A 46 -39.85 50.90 -0.15
N ALA A 47 -40.59 50.52 0.90
CA ALA A 47 -42.00 50.88 1.06
C ALA A 47 -42.19 52.40 1.23
N ALA A 48 -41.35 53.05 2.04
CA ALA A 48 -41.37 54.50 2.23
C ALA A 48 -41.05 55.25 0.92
N PHE A 49 -39.98 54.83 0.23
CA PHE A 49 -39.56 55.44 -1.02
C PHE A 49 -40.62 55.26 -2.12
N ALA A 50 -41.17 54.06 -2.27
CA ALA A 50 -42.25 53.79 -3.21
C ALA A 50 -43.53 54.56 -2.88
N HIS A 51 -43.85 54.76 -1.59
CA HIS A 51 -45.04 55.52 -1.20
C HIS A 51 -44.96 56.98 -1.67
N VAL A 52 -43.81 57.63 -1.49
CA VAL A 52 -43.60 59.02 -1.96
C VAL A 52 -43.80 59.10 -3.48
N LEU A 53 -43.21 58.19 -4.24
CA LEU A 53 -43.33 58.17 -5.70
C LEU A 53 -44.76 57.87 -6.16
N HIS A 54 -45.49 56.95 -5.51
CA HIS A 54 -46.90 56.68 -5.83
C HIS A 54 -47.83 57.83 -5.41
N GLY A 55 -47.44 58.64 -4.42
CA GLY A 55 -48.17 59.81 -3.94
C GLY A 55 -48.13 61.01 -4.89
N ASN A 56 -47.67 60.84 -6.14
CA ASN A 56 -47.44 61.91 -7.11
C ASN A 56 -46.37 62.93 -6.66
N PHE A 57 -45.32 62.47 -6.00
CA PHE A 57 -44.15 63.28 -5.69
C PHE A 57 -42.90 62.68 -6.35
N TYR A 58 -41.87 63.50 -6.54
CA TYR A 58 -40.53 63.06 -6.93
C TYR A 58 -39.47 63.70 -6.03
N PHE A 59 -38.29 63.10 -6.01
CA PHE A 59 -37.13 63.57 -5.25
C PHE A 59 -36.22 64.39 -6.17
N ALA A 60 -36.10 65.70 -5.94
CA ALA A 60 -35.23 66.56 -6.74
C ALA A 60 -33.76 66.40 -6.34
N ASP A 61 -32.85 66.42 -7.31
CA ASP A 61 -31.42 66.16 -7.19
C ASP A 61 -31.13 64.82 -6.47
N ILE A 62 -31.77 63.74 -6.91
CA ILE A 62 -31.64 62.43 -6.25
C ILE A 62 -30.26 61.80 -6.47
N ASP A 63 -29.63 61.32 -5.40
CA ASP A 63 -28.45 60.45 -5.47
C ASP A 63 -28.89 59.00 -5.70
N TYR A 64 -29.18 58.68 -6.96
CA TYR A 64 -29.69 57.35 -7.35
C TYR A 64 -28.70 56.20 -7.06
N PRO A 65 -27.38 56.34 -7.22
CA PRO A 65 -26.42 55.33 -6.76
C PRO A 65 -26.52 55.04 -5.25
N LEU A 66 -26.64 56.09 -4.42
CA LEU A 66 -26.81 55.93 -2.97
C LEU A 66 -28.12 55.23 -2.61
N VAL A 67 -29.22 55.58 -3.30
CA VAL A 67 -30.53 54.95 -3.12
C VAL A 67 -30.52 53.49 -3.55
N THR A 68 -29.85 53.17 -4.66
CA THR A 68 -29.70 51.80 -5.15
C THR A 68 -28.89 50.94 -4.17
N LYS A 69 -27.81 51.50 -3.61
CA LYS A 69 -27.04 50.84 -2.55
C LYS A 69 -27.86 50.63 -1.28
N ALA A 70 -28.65 51.62 -0.86
CA ALA A 70 -29.52 51.52 0.31
C ALA A 70 -30.66 50.49 0.16
N LEU A 71 -31.18 50.32 -1.07
CA LEU A 71 -32.30 49.41 -1.35
C LEU A 71 -31.85 47.97 -1.65
N TYR A 72 -30.72 47.80 -2.34
CA TYR A 72 -30.32 46.53 -2.96
C TYR A 72 -28.90 46.08 -2.59
N ASP A 73 -28.15 46.86 -1.82
CA ASP A 73 -26.75 46.61 -1.41
C ASP A 73 -25.79 46.34 -2.58
N CYS A 74 -26.04 46.99 -3.72
CA CYS A 74 -25.25 46.86 -4.94
C CYS A 74 -24.90 48.24 -5.54
N GLY A 75 -23.75 48.34 -6.22
CA GLY A 75 -23.30 49.57 -6.90
C GLY A 75 -21.85 49.99 -6.51
N PRO A 76 -21.25 50.94 -7.25
CA PRO A 76 -19.86 51.36 -7.02
C PRO A 76 -19.65 51.92 -5.60
N GLY A 77 -18.50 51.55 -5.01
CA GLY A 77 -18.16 51.74 -3.61
C GLY A 77 -17.99 53.21 -3.20
N SER A 78 -19.08 53.88 -2.84
CA SER A 78 -19.04 54.89 -1.77
C SER A 78 -19.05 54.18 -0.42
N SER A 79 -18.38 54.73 0.59
CA SER A 79 -18.02 54.15 1.90
C SER A 79 -19.09 53.28 2.59
N ALA A 80 -18.62 52.38 3.46
CA ALA A 80 -19.37 51.38 4.23
C ALA A 80 -20.83 51.73 4.56
N PRO A 81 -21.76 50.74 4.56
CA PRO A 81 -23.10 50.95 5.07
C PRO A 81 -23.00 51.56 6.47
N PRO A 82 -23.75 52.63 6.78
CA PRO A 82 -23.55 53.33 8.03
C PRO A 82 -23.89 52.39 9.21
N SER A 83 -22.95 52.23 10.14
CA SER A 83 -23.14 51.44 11.36
C SER A 83 -24.31 51.98 12.19
N ARG A 84 -24.98 51.10 12.95
CA ARG A 84 -26.06 51.45 13.91
C ARG A 84 -25.71 52.74 14.68
N GLY A 85 -26.50 53.80 14.50
CA GLY A 85 -26.26 55.13 15.10
C GLY A 85 -25.59 56.17 14.19
N ALA A 86 -25.38 55.87 12.90
CA ALA A 86 -24.81 56.80 11.94
C ALA A 86 -25.78 57.94 11.53
N PRO A 87 -25.25 59.10 11.09
CA PRO A 87 -26.07 60.22 10.64
C PRO A 87 -26.93 59.80 9.43
N MET A 88 -28.18 60.28 9.40
CA MET A 88 -29.09 60.05 8.27
C MET A 88 -28.41 60.44 6.94
N LEU A 89 -28.61 59.64 5.90
CA LEU A 89 -28.00 59.85 4.59
C LEU A 89 -28.82 60.82 3.75
N ARG A 90 -28.22 61.91 3.26
CA ARG A 90 -28.90 62.83 2.34
C ARG A 90 -29.07 62.16 0.98
N ILE A 91 -30.30 61.88 0.56
CA ILE A 91 -30.62 61.20 -0.70
C ILE A 91 -31.15 62.14 -1.79
N ALA A 92 -31.62 63.33 -1.43
CA ALA A 92 -32.16 64.32 -2.37
C ALA A 92 -32.11 65.74 -1.78
N SER A 93 -32.31 66.77 -2.61
CA SER A 93 -32.37 68.17 -2.16
C SER A 93 -33.74 68.54 -1.57
N ARG A 94 -34.84 68.05 -2.17
CA ARG A 94 -36.22 68.27 -1.70
C ARG A 94 -37.19 67.26 -2.31
N VAL A 95 -38.39 67.18 -1.73
CA VAL A 95 -39.54 66.50 -2.36
C VAL A 95 -40.41 67.52 -3.08
N ALA A 96 -40.79 67.24 -4.33
CA ALA A 96 -41.59 68.14 -5.17
C ALA A 96 -42.82 67.43 -5.74
N PRO A 97 -43.96 68.14 -5.95
CA PRO A 97 -45.14 67.54 -6.57
C PRO A 97 -44.89 67.23 -8.04
N PHE A 98 -45.35 66.08 -8.49
CA PHE A 98 -45.27 65.62 -9.88
C PHE A 98 -46.61 65.87 -10.59
N ASP A 99 -46.72 67.04 -11.22
CA ASP A 99 -47.91 67.48 -11.96
C ASP A 99 -48.36 66.43 -13.00
N PRO A 100 -49.63 65.98 -12.98
CA PRO A 100 -50.18 65.07 -13.99
C PRO A 100 -49.95 65.52 -15.44
N ALA A 101 -50.01 66.82 -15.72
CA ALA A 101 -49.77 67.36 -17.06
C ALA A 101 -48.32 67.14 -17.51
N ARG A 102 -47.35 67.26 -16.60
CA ARG A 102 -45.95 66.93 -16.88
C ARG A 102 -45.72 65.44 -17.00
N ARG A 103 -46.39 64.63 -16.19
CA ARG A 103 -46.26 63.16 -16.27
C ARG A 103 -46.71 62.61 -17.63
N ALA A 104 -47.72 63.21 -18.24
CA ALA A 104 -48.20 62.83 -19.57
C ALA A 104 -47.14 62.98 -20.68
N LEU A 105 -46.05 63.73 -20.43
CA LEU A 105 -44.93 63.86 -21.37
C LEU A 105 -44.04 62.60 -21.41
N TYR A 106 -44.07 61.76 -20.38
CA TYR A 106 -43.22 60.57 -20.27
C TYR A 106 -43.91 59.35 -20.89
N LYS A 107 -43.33 58.82 -21.97
CA LYS A 107 -43.89 57.70 -22.75
C LYS A 107 -43.71 56.33 -22.10
N ALA A 108 -44.36 55.31 -22.64
CA ALA A 108 -44.19 53.93 -22.17
C ALA A 108 -42.75 53.42 -22.42
N VAL A 109 -42.23 52.63 -21.46
CA VAL A 109 -40.94 51.95 -21.58
C VAL A 109 -41.17 50.57 -22.19
N ARG A 110 -40.30 50.16 -23.13
CA ARG A 110 -40.29 48.79 -23.66
C ARG A 110 -39.34 47.93 -22.84
N ILE A 111 -39.83 46.84 -22.27
CA ILE A 111 -39.03 45.88 -21.51
C ILE A 111 -38.82 44.62 -22.36
N SER A 112 -37.57 44.21 -22.55
CA SER A 112 -37.22 42.97 -23.24
C SER A 112 -35.89 42.42 -22.73
N GLU A 113 -35.83 41.11 -22.48
CA GLU A 113 -34.59 40.39 -22.11
C GLU A 113 -33.79 41.03 -20.98
N GLY A 114 -34.46 41.46 -19.90
CA GLY A 114 -33.79 42.08 -18.74
C GLY A 114 -33.28 43.49 -19.00
N ARG A 115 -33.70 44.14 -20.09
CA ARG A 115 -33.36 45.52 -20.44
C ARG A 115 -34.63 46.36 -20.60
N ALA A 116 -34.55 47.61 -20.16
CA ALA A 116 -35.60 48.59 -20.36
C ALA A 116 -35.11 49.66 -21.35
N GLU A 117 -35.89 49.86 -22.42
CA GLU A 117 -35.60 50.80 -23.49
C GLU A 117 -36.64 51.92 -23.53
N TYR A 118 -36.16 53.16 -23.61
CA TYR A 118 -37.00 54.34 -23.77
C TYR A 118 -36.69 55.04 -25.10
N TYR A 119 -37.74 55.53 -25.75
CA TYR A 119 -37.60 56.33 -26.97
C TYR A 119 -37.71 57.81 -26.62
N PHE A 120 -36.57 58.51 -26.63
CA PHE A 120 -36.51 59.95 -26.45
C PHE A 120 -36.91 60.64 -27.75
N GLU A 121 -37.71 61.68 -27.66
CA GLU A 121 -38.10 62.58 -28.76
C GLU A 121 -38.48 63.95 -28.17
N PRO A 122 -38.51 65.03 -28.98
CA PRO A 122 -39.02 66.32 -28.53
C PRO A 122 -40.47 66.22 -28.05
N VAL A 123 -40.75 66.70 -26.84
CA VAL A 123 -42.09 66.72 -26.24
C VAL A 123 -42.61 68.16 -26.14
N PHE A 124 -43.93 68.32 -26.24
CA PHE A 124 -44.57 69.64 -26.23
C PHE A 124 -45.63 69.69 -25.14
N GLN A 125 -45.63 70.75 -24.35
CA GLN A 125 -46.60 71.00 -23.30
C GLN A 125 -47.69 71.97 -23.81
N ALA A 126 -48.95 71.60 -23.63
CA ALA A 126 -50.08 72.45 -24.02
C ALA A 126 -50.15 73.70 -23.14
N ASP A 127 -50.49 74.85 -23.74
CA ASP A 127 -50.74 76.09 -22.99
C ASP A 127 -52.10 75.98 -22.26
N PRO A 128 -52.15 76.17 -20.93
CA PRO A 128 -53.40 76.16 -20.18
C PRO A 128 -54.43 77.22 -20.64
N GLY A 129 -53.97 78.31 -21.27
CA GLY A 129 -54.82 79.41 -21.78
C GLY A 129 -55.37 79.21 -23.19
N ASP A 130 -54.76 78.32 -23.99
CA ASP A 130 -55.21 77.98 -25.35
C ASP A 130 -54.83 76.52 -25.70
N PRO A 131 -55.70 75.53 -25.38
CA PRO A 131 -55.45 74.12 -25.65
C PRO A 131 -55.32 73.77 -27.14
N GLY A 132 -55.69 74.67 -28.05
CA GLY A 132 -55.62 74.49 -29.50
C GLY A 132 -54.34 74.99 -30.17
N ALA A 133 -53.48 75.71 -29.44
CA ALA A 133 -52.22 76.22 -29.95
C ALA A 133 -51.15 75.11 -30.08
N ALA A 134 -50.17 75.30 -30.97
CA ALA A 134 -49.00 74.44 -31.04
C ALA A 134 -48.26 74.51 -29.70
N GLY A 135 -48.26 73.41 -28.93
CA GLY A 135 -47.70 73.36 -27.58
C GLY A 135 -46.24 73.84 -27.51
N GLN A 136 -45.83 74.34 -26.35
CA GLN A 136 -44.47 74.83 -26.13
C GLN A 136 -43.52 73.65 -25.95
N LEU A 137 -42.34 73.69 -26.59
CA LEU A 137 -41.31 72.66 -26.42
C LEU A 137 -40.93 72.55 -24.93
N ALA A 138 -41.08 71.35 -24.37
CA ALA A 138 -40.81 71.07 -22.97
C ALA A 138 -39.55 70.21 -22.84
N MET A 139 -38.69 70.55 -21.87
CA MET A 139 -37.54 69.74 -21.50
C MET A 139 -37.96 68.74 -20.42
N LEU A 140 -37.64 67.46 -20.64
CA LEU A 140 -37.81 66.42 -19.63
C LEU A 140 -36.79 66.64 -18.50
N ASP A 141 -37.15 66.20 -17.30
CA ASP A 141 -36.30 66.25 -16.12
C ASP A 141 -35.89 64.84 -15.70
N VAL A 142 -34.65 64.66 -15.25
CA VAL A 142 -34.10 63.35 -14.91
C VAL A 142 -34.75 62.77 -13.66
N ASP A 143 -35.08 63.61 -12.68
CA ASP A 143 -35.68 63.17 -11.42
C ASP A 143 -37.17 62.82 -11.61
N GLU A 144 -37.87 63.61 -12.43
CA GLU A 144 -39.22 63.28 -12.91
C GLU A 144 -39.24 61.98 -13.72
N PHE A 145 -38.23 61.76 -14.58
CA PHE A 145 -38.06 60.52 -15.34
C PHE A 145 -37.89 59.31 -14.41
N ILE A 146 -37.03 59.41 -13.39
CA ILE A 146 -36.82 58.33 -12.41
C ILE A 146 -38.15 58.01 -11.70
N ALA A 147 -38.90 59.03 -11.27
CA ALA A 147 -40.19 58.85 -10.61
C ALA A 147 -41.24 58.17 -11.52
N ASP A 148 -41.33 58.58 -12.78
CA ASP A 148 -42.25 58.01 -13.76
C ASP A 148 -41.88 56.54 -14.11
N VAL A 149 -40.60 56.27 -14.34
CA VAL A 149 -40.09 54.92 -14.66
C VAL A 149 -40.27 53.96 -13.48
N TRP A 150 -40.16 54.46 -12.25
CA TRP A 150 -40.51 53.72 -11.03
C TRP A 150 -42.00 53.36 -10.96
N GLN A 151 -42.89 54.29 -11.29
CA GLN A 151 -44.34 54.01 -11.37
C GLN A 151 -44.67 53.00 -12.48
N LYS A 152 -43.87 52.97 -13.56
CA LYS A 152 -43.94 51.99 -14.65
C LYS A 152 -43.30 50.63 -14.32
N GLY A 153 -42.79 50.45 -13.09
CA GLY A 153 -42.33 49.16 -12.58
C GLY A 153 -40.84 48.88 -12.75
N ILE A 154 -40.04 49.85 -13.21
CA ILE A 154 -38.58 49.72 -13.28
C ILE A 154 -37.99 50.43 -12.07
N ARG A 155 -37.54 49.65 -11.09
CA ARG A 155 -37.07 50.11 -9.78
C ARG A 155 -35.57 49.90 -9.61
N PHE A 156 -34.96 49.04 -10.44
CA PHE A 156 -33.56 48.65 -10.38
C PHE A 156 -32.81 48.96 -11.67
N GLY A 157 -31.52 49.29 -11.52
CA GLY A 157 -30.55 49.29 -12.61
C GLY A 157 -30.70 50.43 -13.61
N ILE A 158 -31.33 51.55 -13.22
CA ILE A 158 -31.48 52.74 -14.08
C ILE A 158 -30.09 53.39 -14.28
N ASP A 159 -29.73 53.56 -15.54
CA ASP A 159 -28.51 54.25 -15.97
C ASP A 159 -28.79 55.76 -16.05
N VAL A 160 -28.68 56.43 -14.91
CA VAL A 160 -29.01 57.86 -14.76
C VAL A 160 -28.12 58.74 -15.62
N ASP A 161 -26.86 58.37 -15.84
CA ASP A 161 -25.94 59.12 -16.68
C ASP A 161 -26.34 59.02 -18.16
N ALA A 162 -26.74 57.83 -18.63
CA ALA A 162 -27.25 57.65 -19.99
C ALA A 162 -28.58 58.42 -20.21
N VAL A 163 -29.48 58.42 -19.23
CA VAL A 163 -30.74 59.19 -19.27
C VAL A 163 -30.46 60.70 -19.31
N ARG A 164 -29.56 61.19 -18.45
CA ARG A 164 -29.17 62.60 -18.41
C ARG A 164 -28.55 63.04 -19.73
N ALA A 165 -27.68 62.23 -20.31
CA ALA A 165 -27.09 62.48 -21.62
C ALA A 165 -28.15 62.49 -22.74
N ALA A 166 -29.11 61.58 -22.71
CA ALA A 166 -30.21 61.50 -23.68
C ALA A 166 -31.09 62.75 -23.67
N ILE A 167 -31.50 63.18 -22.48
CA ILE A 167 -32.32 64.38 -22.29
C ILE A 167 -31.56 65.63 -22.76
N ALA A 168 -30.28 65.76 -22.39
CA ALA A 168 -29.45 66.91 -22.78
C ALA A 168 -29.18 66.99 -24.30
N GLN A 169 -29.11 65.85 -24.99
CA GLN A 169 -28.88 65.83 -26.44
C GLN A 169 -30.10 66.25 -27.27
N GLY A 170 -31.32 66.05 -26.75
CA GLY A 170 -32.58 66.43 -27.43
C GLY A 170 -32.83 65.74 -28.77
N LYS A 171 -32.08 64.67 -29.11
CA LYS A 171 -32.21 63.92 -30.36
C LYS A 171 -33.19 62.76 -30.20
N ALA A 172 -33.96 62.50 -31.27
CA ALA A 172 -34.84 61.35 -31.30
C ALA A 172 -34.04 60.04 -31.37
N GLY A 173 -34.29 59.10 -30.46
CA GLY A 173 -33.53 57.85 -30.40
C GLY A 173 -33.99 56.91 -29.30
N ARG A 174 -33.81 55.60 -29.53
CA ARG A 174 -34.06 54.58 -28.52
C ARG A 174 -32.78 54.30 -27.74
N ILE A 175 -32.87 54.35 -26.42
CA ILE A 175 -31.75 54.18 -25.49
C ILE A 175 -32.15 53.15 -24.43
N ILE A 176 -31.20 52.31 -24.04
CA ILE A 176 -31.36 51.40 -22.91
C ILE A 176 -31.19 52.24 -21.63
N ILE A 177 -32.27 52.38 -20.88
CA ILE A 177 -32.33 53.22 -19.67
C ILE A 177 -32.12 52.41 -18.39
N ALA A 178 -32.30 51.08 -18.42
CA ALA A 178 -32.04 50.24 -17.27
C ALA A 178 -31.67 48.80 -17.67
N ARG A 179 -30.88 48.13 -16.82
CA ARG A 179 -30.48 46.72 -16.98
C ARG A 179 -30.66 45.95 -15.69
N ARG A 180 -31.16 44.72 -15.79
CA ARG A 180 -31.14 43.77 -14.67
C ARG A 180 -29.70 43.37 -14.34
N GLN A 181 -29.50 42.88 -13.13
CA GLN A 181 -28.27 42.23 -12.70
C GLN A 181 -28.53 40.72 -12.61
N ASP A 182 -27.83 39.92 -13.42
CA ASP A 182 -27.94 38.45 -13.35
C ASP A 182 -27.35 37.92 -12.02
N ALA A 183 -27.90 36.82 -11.52
CA ALA A 183 -27.35 36.13 -10.35
C ALA A 183 -26.01 35.46 -10.69
N VAL A 184 -25.08 35.49 -9.74
CA VAL A 184 -23.78 34.82 -9.87
C VAL A 184 -23.90 33.44 -9.24
N ALA A 185 -23.69 32.38 -10.02
CA ALA A 185 -23.69 31.02 -9.50
C ALA A 185 -22.58 30.81 -8.46
N GLY A 186 -22.86 30.01 -7.44
CA GLY A 186 -21.85 29.58 -6.49
C GLY A 186 -20.91 28.51 -7.06
N VAL A 187 -20.05 27.97 -6.21
CA VAL A 187 -19.11 26.89 -6.57
C VAL A 187 -19.51 25.64 -5.80
N ASP A 188 -19.66 24.53 -6.52
CA ASP A 188 -19.99 23.22 -5.95
C ASP A 188 -18.84 22.71 -5.07
N ALA A 189 -19.20 21.88 -4.08
CA ALA A 189 -18.21 21.17 -3.28
C ALA A 189 -17.46 20.13 -4.14
N ARG A 190 -16.16 19.96 -3.91
CA ARG A 190 -15.33 19.02 -4.67
C ARG A 190 -14.29 18.34 -3.80
N PHE A 191 -13.82 17.19 -4.24
CA PHE A 191 -12.68 16.50 -3.63
C PHE A 191 -11.39 16.88 -4.34
N VAL A 192 -10.35 17.16 -3.56
CA VAL A 192 -9.01 17.49 -4.05
C VAL A 192 -8.02 16.48 -3.49
N GLU A 193 -7.15 15.96 -4.36
CA GLU A 193 -6.08 15.05 -3.98
C GLU A 193 -4.99 15.82 -3.20
N VAL A 194 -4.58 15.25 -2.06
CA VAL A 194 -3.58 15.86 -1.17
C VAL A 194 -2.27 15.09 -1.18
N SER A 195 -2.28 13.83 -1.60
CA SER A 195 -1.11 12.95 -1.61
C SER A 195 -0.77 12.49 -3.03
N ASP A 196 0.47 12.73 -3.43
CA ASP A 196 1.03 12.27 -4.71
C ASP A 196 1.14 10.73 -4.78
N GLY A 197 1.10 10.04 -3.63
CA GLY A 197 1.22 8.59 -3.53
C GLY A 197 -0.02 7.81 -4.01
N ILE A 198 -1.10 8.50 -4.37
CA ILE A 198 -2.36 7.89 -4.82
C ILE A 198 -2.26 7.41 -6.28
N HIS A 199 -1.33 7.96 -7.06
CA HIS A 199 -1.28 7.72 -8.49
C HIS A 199 -0.74 6.33 -8.85
N ARG A 200 -1.63 5.53 -9.42
CA ARG A 200 -1.25 4.35 -10.19
C ARG A 200 -0.63 4.79 -11.52
N SER A 201 0.53 4.21 -11.84
CA SER A 201 1.22 4.38 -13.11
C SER A 201 1.44 3.02 -13.78
N ASP A 202 0.71 2.82 -14.88
CA ASP A 202 0.89 1.70 -15.80
C ASP A 202 1.93 2.04 -16.89
N ALA A 203 2.79 3.05 -16.67
CA ALA A 203 3.91 3.31 -17.56
C ALA A 203 5.00 2.25 -17.38
N PRO A 204 5.79 1.93 -18.42
CA PRO A 204 6.96 1.07 -18.31
C PRO A 204 7.91 1.53 -17.20
N ARG A 205 8.42 0.59 -16.40
CA ARG A 205 9.30 0.91 -15.27
C ARG A 205 10.60 1.52 -15.78
N GLN A 206 10.92 2.73 -15.32
CA GLN A 206 12.21 3.33 -15.58
C GLN A 206 13.28 2.74 -14.67
N MET A 207 14.33 2.18 -15.26
CA MET A 207 15.47 1.64 -14.54
C MET A 207 16.45 2.76 -14.15
N ALA A 208 17.33 2.50 -13.17
CA ALA A 208 18.33 3.47 -12.69
C ALA A 208 19.29 3.97 -13.78
N ASN A 209 19.44 3.22 -14.87
CA ASN A 209 20.27 3.57 -16.03
C ASN A 209 19.51 4.43 -17.09
N GLY A 210 18.28 4.87 -16.79
CA GLY A 210 17.44 5.66 -17.70
C GLY A 210 16.72 4.85 -18.79
N LYS A 211 16.98 3.54 -18.91
CA LYS A 211 16.24 2.67 -19.84
C LYS A 211 14.87 2.30 -19.27
N LEU A 212 13.93 2.02 -20.15
CA LEU A 212 12.60 1.56 -19.79
C LEU A 212 12.53 0.04 -19.85
N ASP A 213 12.04 -0.58 -18.79
CA ASP A 213 11.64 -1.97 -18.76
C ASP A 213 10.18 -2.07 -19.23
N LEU A 214 10.01 -2.58 -20.46
CA LEU A 214 8.71 -2.78 -21.08
C LEU A 214 7.95 -3.98 -20.51
N MET A 215 8.58 -4.77 -19.65
CA MET A 215 7.98 -5.96 -19.05
C MET A 215 7.37 -5.68 -17.68
N ALA A 216 7.64 -4.55 -17.03
CA ALA A 216 7.13 -4.22 -15.70
C ALA A 216 6.57 -2.80 -15.64
N PHE A 217 5.54 -2.60 -14.82
CA PHE A 217 4.97 -1.28 -14.58
C PHE A 217 5.70 -0.50 -13.50
N GLN A 218 5.68 0.83 -13.61
CA GLN A 218 6.35 1.74 -12.68
C GLN A 218 5.68 1.75 -11.31
N ASN A 219 4.35 1.85 -11.25
CA ASN A 219 3.60 1.88 -9.98
C ASN A 219 2.18 1.32 -10.15
N ARG A 220 2.05 0.00 -10.37
CA ARG A 220 0.74 -0.63 -10.56
C ARG A 220 -0.11 -0.64 -9.28
N PHE A 221 0.52 -0.87 -8.14
CA PHE A 221 -0.13 -1.02 -6.84
C PHE A 221 0.43 0.02 -5.87
N PRO A 222 -0.15 1.23 -5.82
CA PRO A 222 0.34 2.31 -4.98
C PRO A 222 0.34 1.90 -3.50
N GLN A 223 1.44 2.16 -2.81
CA GLN A 223 1.57 1.90 -1.37
C GLN A 223 1.41 3.19 -0.58
N ILE A 224 0.59 3.13 0.45
CA ILE A 224 0.26 4.25 1.33
C ILE A 224 0.71 3.90 2.75
N LEU A 225 1.33 4.84 3.44
CA LEU A 225 1.68 4.71 4.86
C LEU A 225 0.45 4.99 5.75
N ALA A 226 0.47 4.53 6.99
CA ALA A 226 -0.58 4.86 7.96
C ALA A 226 -0.61 6.38 8.25
N ASN A 227 -1.82 6.90 8.50
CA ASN A 227 -2.10 8.30 8.86
C ASN A 227 -1.72 9.33 7.78
N VAL A 228 -1.80 8.94 6.51
CA VAL A 228 -1.60 9.83 5.36
C VAL A 228 -2.94 10.39 4.90
N LYS A 229 -2.99 11.70 4.65
CA LYS A 229 -4.16 12.39 4.07
C LYS A 229 -4.21 12.13 2.57
N LEU A 230 -5.28 11.50 2.11
CA LEU A 230 -5.47 11.12 0.72
C LEU A 230 -6.24 12.21 -0.04
N LEU A 231 -7.47 12.47 0.40
CA LEU A 231 -8.37 13.44 -0.22
C LEU A 231 -8.78 14.51 0.80
N ARG A 232 -9.05 15.73 0.32
CA ARG A 232 -9.67 16.82 1.07
C ARG A 232 -10.97 17.23 0.42
N LYS A 233 -12.03 17.41 1.21
CA LYS A 233 -13.26 18.08 0.75
C LYS A 233 -13.06 19.59 0.76
N GLU A 234 -13.21 20.22 -0.41
CA GLU A 234 -13.41 21.67 -0.52
C GLU A 234 -14.91 21.95 -0.42
N PRO A 235 -15.37 22.72 0.59
CA PRO A 235 -16.79 22.99 0.79
C PRO A 235 -17.34 23.88 -0.33
N ARG A 236 -18.64 23.76 -0.59
CA ARG A 236 -19.34 24.63 -1.53
C ARG A 236 -19.30 26.10 -1.08
N SER A 237 -19.27 27.03 -2.03
CA SER A 237 -19.42 28.46 -1.78
C SER A 237 -20.70 28.99 -2.41
N LEU A 238 -21.51 29.73 -1.63
CA LEU A 238 -22.77 30.30 -2.12
C LEU A 238 -22.53 31.34 -3.21
N GLY A 239 -23.48 31.42 -4.14
CA GLY A 239 -23.51 32.46 -5.17
C GLY A 239 -24.00 33.80 -4.63
N ALA A 240 -24.02 34.82 -5.49
CA ALA A 240 -24.58 36.14 -5.18
C ALA A 240 -25.91 36.35 -5.91
N ALA A 241 -26.87 36.97 -5.24
CA ALA A 241 -28.17 37.28 -5.82
C ALA A 241 -28.05 38.31 -6.95
N GLY A 242 -28.85 38.13 -7.98
CA GLY A 242 -29.13 39.14 -8.99
C GLY A 242 -30.37 39.96 -8.64
N PHE A 243 -30.71 40.93 -9.48
CA PHE A 243 -31.91 41.75 -9.34
C PHE A 243 -32.57 41.98 -10.70
N GLU A 244 -33.86 41.68 -10.80
CA GLU A 244 -34.68 42.05 -11.96
C GLU A 244 -34.91 43.56 -12.02
N LEU A 245 -35.33 44.07 -13.18
CA LEU A 245 -35.68 45.50 -13.35
C LEU A 245 -36.73 45.99 -12.35
N SER A 246 -37.61 45.11 -11.87
CA SER A 246 -38.63 45.40 -10.86
C SER A 246 -38.06 45.53 -9.43
N GLY A 247 -36.78 45.22 -9.24
CA GLY A 247 -36.14 45.14 -7.93
C GLY A 247 -36.37 43.81 -7.20
N MET A 248 -36.98 42.81 -7.86
CA MET A 248 -37.13 41.47 -7.30
C MET A 248 -35.79 40.72 -7.34
N PRO A 249 -35.38 40.03 -6.25
CA PRO A 249 -34.13 39.27 -6.23
C PRO A 249 -34.23 38.06 -7.17
N ILE A 250 -33.15 37.81 -7.90
CA ILE A 250 -32.93 36.58 -8.68
C ILE A 250 -32.03 35.70 -7.82
N GLU A 251 -32.59 34.62 -7.28
CA GLU A 251 -31.84 33.68 -6.45
C GLU A 251 -30.80 32.92 -7.30
N PRO A 252 -29.55 32.81 -6.83
CA PRO A 252 -28.54 32.00 -7.52
C PRO A 252 -28.90 30.50 -7.40
N ALA A 253 -28.43 29.71 -8.35
CA ALA A 253 -28.54 28.25 -8.25
C ALA A 253 -27.85 27.76 -6.97
N VAL A 254 -28.51 26.86 -6.23
CA VAL A 254 -27.97 26.29 -5.00
C VAL A 254 -26.81 25.36 -5.37
N PRO A 255 -25.58 25.61 -4.88
CA PRO A 255 -24.45 24.76 -5.18
C PRO A 255 -24.60 23.36 -4.57
N ILE A 256 -24.16 22.36 -5.29
CA ILE A 256 -24.20 20.96 -4.89
C ILE A 256 -23.18 20.75 -3.76
N ASP A 257 -23.60 19.99 -2.74
CA ASP A 257 -22.72 19.49 -1.70
C ASP A 257 -22.48 18.00 -1.88
N VAL A 258 -21.31 17.51 -1.45
CA VAL A 258 -20.91 16.11 -1.58
C VAL A 258 -20.52 15.54 -0.22
N ASP A 259 -20.98 14.34 0.09
CA ASP A 259 -20.57 13.62 1.31
C ASP A 259 -19.39 12.70 1.00
N MET A 260 -18.35 12.75 1.84
CA MET A 260 -17.16 11.93 1.71
C MET A 260 -17.33 10.56 2.40
N THR A 261 -18.32 10.42 3.28
CA THR A 261 -18.59 9.19 4.06
C THR A 261 -18.72 7.92 3.21
N PRO A 262 -19.44 7.94 2.07
CA PRO A 262 -19.57 6.76 1.21
C PRO A 262 -18.26 6.27 0.60
N MET A 263 -17.25 7.16 0.47
CA MET A 263 -15.96 6.84 -0.13
C MET A 263 -15.01 6.12 0.82
N ALA A 264 -15.27 6.16 2.14
CA ALA A 264 -14.42 5.51 3.12
C ALA A 264 -14.60 3.98 3.07
N GLY A 265 -13.60 3.30 2.52
CA GLY A 265 -13.48 1.84 2.54
C GLY A 265 -12.64 1.33 3.71
N PRO A 266 -12.48 0.00 3.83
CA PRO A 266 -11.59 -0.61 4.83
C PRO A 266 -10.19 0.02 4.85
N GLY A 267 -9.60 0.18 6.04
CA GLY A 267 -8.27 0.78 6.19
C GLY A 267 -8.20 2.30 5.95
N THR A 268 -9.33 2.97 5.69
CA THR A 268 -9.43 4.43 5.63
C THR A 268 -10.45 4.95 6.63
N ALA A 269 -10.41 6.24 6.95
CA ALA A 269 -11.46 6.91 7.71
C ALA A 269 -11.53 8.39 7.37
N ILE A 270 -12.60 9.03 7.81
CA ILE A 270 -12.75 10.47 7.74
C ILE A 270 -12.20 11.10 9.01
N GLU A 271 -11.43 12.17 8.82
CA GLU A 271 -10.92 13.00 9.89
C GLU A 271 -11.39 14.44 9.68
N HIS A 272 -12.07 14.98 10.68
CA HIS A 272 -12.47 16.39 10.71
C HIS A 272 -11.41 17.16 11.49
N THR A 273 -10.72 18.06 10.80
CA THR A 273 -9.70 18.93 11.41
C THR A 273 -10.05 20.40 11.16
N ALA A 274 -9.32 21.32 11.81
CA ALA A 274 -9.49 22.76 11.55
C ALA A 274 -9.27 23.14 10.07
N GLY A 275 -8.52 22.31 9.32
CA GLY A 275 -8.27 22.50 7.88
C GLY A 275 -9.32 21.90 6.95
N GLY A 276 -10.42 21.35 7.49
CA GLY A 276 -11.50 20.71 6.73
C GLY A 276 -11.61 19.21 6.96
N GLU A 277 -12.40 18.56 6.11
CA GLU A 277 -12.63 17.12 6.12
C GLU A 277 -11.63 16.41 5.22
N PHE A 278 -10.95 15.40 5.76
CA PHE A 278 -9.95 14.61 5.05
C PHE A 278 -10.29 13.12 5.06
N LEU A 279 -10.04 12.44 3.95
CA LEU A 279 -9.96 10.98 3.92
C LEU A 279 -8.53 10.58 4.28
N VAL A 280 -8.35 9.86 5.37
CA VAL A 280 -7.02 9.47 5.89
C VAL A 280 -6.87 7.95 5.90
N SER A 281 -5.67 7.45 5.61
CA SER A 281 -5.34 6.04 5.82
C SER A 281 -5.22 5.74 7.32
N ARG A 282 -5.81 4.65 7.78
CA ARG A 282 -5.69 4.16 9.16
C ARG A 282 -4.55 3.17 9.34
N GLN A 283 -4.12 2.55 8.24
CA GLN A 283 -3.05 1.57 8.21
C GLN A 283 -2.17 1.78 6.98
N GLY A 284 -0.96 1.22 7.03
CA GLY A 284 -0.09 1.13 5.87
C GLY A 284 -0.46 -0.07 5.01
N GLY A 285 -0.42 0.07 3.69
CA GLY A 285 -0.79 -1.00 2.77
C GLY A 285 -0.93 -0.53 1.33
N PHE A 286 -1.64 -1.31 0.54
CA PHE A 286 -1.90 -1.08 -0.87
C PHE A 286 -3.24 -0.40 -1.07
N LEU A 287 -3.24 0.66 -1.89
CA LEU A 287 -4.43 1.41 -2.23
C LEU A 287 -5.28 0.63 -3.24
N ASN A 288 -6.58 0.50 -2.95
CA ASN A 288 -7.56 -0.03 -3.88
C ASN A 288 -8.71 0.97 -4.04
N VAL A 289 -9.09 1.23 -5.29
CA VAL A 289 -10.19 2.12 -5.66
C VAL A 289 -11.21 1.30 -6.41
N ASP A 290 -12.36 1.04 -5.77
CA ASP A 290 -13.45 0.34 -6.42
C ASP A 290 -14.25 1.31 -7.28
N VAL A 291 -14.11 1.18 -8.61
CA VAL A 291 -14.79 2.04 -9.58
C VAL A 291 -16.31 1.91 -9.51
N HIS A 292 -16.84 0.77 -9.05
CA HIS A 292 -18.29 0.56 -8.99
C HIS A 292 -18.91 1.20 -7.73
N SER A 293 -18.26 1.04 -6.57
CA SER A 293 -18.77 1.60 -5.31
C SER A 293 -18.22 3.00 -4.98
N GLY A 294 -17.18 3.45 -5.67
CA GLY A 294 -16.47 4.71 -5.37
C GLY A 294 -15.65 4.66 -4.07
N LYS A 295 -15.49 3.47 -3.47
CA LYS A 295 -14.79 3.29 -2.20
C LYS A 295 -13.29 3.23 -2.40
N ILE A 296 -12.58 3.87 -1.48
CA ILE A 296 -11.13 3.86 -1.39
C ILE A 296 -10.76 3.05 -0.15
N SER A 297 -10.04 1.95 -0.33
CA SER A 297 -9.53 1.11 0.75
C SER A 297 -8.00 1.05 0.75
N VAL A 298 -7.43 0.78 1.91
CA VAL A 298 -5.99 0.50 2.07
C VAL A 298 -5.87 -0.83 2.78
N ASP A 299 -5.36 -1.84 2.09
CA ASP A 299 -5.32 -3.22 2.57
C ASP A 299 -3.87 -3.72 2.67
N ALA A 300 -3.57 -4.61 3.63
CA ALA A 300 -2.21 -5.14 3.81
C ALA A 300 -1.78 -6.09 2.69
N LYS A 301 -2.75 -6.66 1.96
CA LYS A 301 -2.57 -7.63 0.88
C LYS A 301 -3.03 -7.04 -0.44
N ILE A 302 -2.30 -7.30 -1.51
CA ILE A 302 -2.71 -6.92 -2.86
C ILE A 302 -3.73 -7.94 -3.36
N VAL A 303 -4.91 -7.48 -3.79
CA VAL A 303 -5.93 -8.31 -4.42
C VAL A 303 -6.18 -7.81 -5.84
N SER A 304 -5.90 -8.66 -6.82
CA SER A 304 -6.08 -8.37 -8.25
C SER A 304 -7.05 -9.36 -8.90
N ARG A 305 -7.81 -8.86 -9.88
CA ARG A 305 -8.77 -9.66 -10.69
C ARG A 305 -8.50 -9.57 -12.19
N ASP A 306 -7.47 -8.82 -12.59
CA ASP A 306 -7.19 -8.53 -14.00
C ASP A 306 -6.41 -9.67 -14.69
N GLY A 307 -5.81 -10.57 -13.91
CA GLY A 307 -4.84 -11.54 -14.41
C GLY A 307 -3.48 -10.93 -14.72
N VAL A 308 -2.48 -11.81 -14.85
CA VAL A 308 -1.09 -11.44 -15.12
C VAL A 308 -0.74 -11.74 -16.57
N SER A 309 -0.78 -10.70 -17.40
CA SER A 309 -0.52 -10.77 -18.84
C SER A 309 0.36 -9.61 -19.30
N SER A 310 0.84 -9.69 -20.55
CA SER A 310 1.57 -8.58 -21.19
C SER A 310 0.75 -7.28 -21.31
N ARG A 311 -0.59 -7.39 -21.34
CA ARG A 311 -1.50 -6.25 -21.51
C ARG A 311 -2.00 -5.67 -20.19
N THR A 312 -2.08 -6.50 -19.14
CA THR A 312 -2.76 -6.13 -17.88
C THR A 312 -1.81 -5.64 -16.82
N THR A 313 -0.84 -6.47 -16.39
CA THR A 313 0.04 -6.21 -15.24
C THR A 313 1.54 -6.39 -15.54
N GLY A 314 1.90 -7.07 -16.63
CA GLY A 314 3.28 -7.39 -16.96
C GLY A 314 3.90 -8.39 -15.98
N ASN A 315 5.20 -8.25 -15.73
CA ASN A 315 5.92 -8.92 -14.67
C ASN A 315 5.75 -8.12 -13.38
N LEU A 316 5.54 -8.84 -12.28
CA LEU A 316 5.25 -8.25 -10.99
C LEU A 316 6.40 -8.50 -10.02
N GLN A 317 6.89 -7.43 -9.41
CA GLN A 317 7.83 -7.50 -8.29
C GLN A 317 7.19 -6.80 -7.10
N LEU A 318 6.70 -7.59 -6.16
CA LEU A 318 5.86 -7.16 -5.07
C LEU A 318 6.61 -7.35 -3.75
N THR A 319 6.41 -6.44 -2.79
CA THR A 319 7.08 -6.48 -1.48
C THR A 319 6.29 -7.20 -0.40
N GLY A 320 5.07 -7.65 -0.69
CA GLY A 320 4.20 -8.34 0.28
C GLY A 320 3.33 -9.41 -0.37
N ASP A 321 2.26 -9.78 0.33
CA ASP A 321 1.35 -10.84 -0.08
C ASP A 321 0.50 -10.43 -1.29
N TYR A 322 0.33 -11.38 -2.21
CA TYR A 322 -0.39 -11.20 -3.47
C TYR A 322 -1.50 -12.24 -3.64
N GLU A 323 -2.69 -11.78 -4.00
CA GLU A 323 -3.82 -12.61 -4.37
C GLU A 323 -4.30 -12.26 -5.77
N GLU A 324 -4.35 -13.25 -6.65
CA GLU A 324 -4.81 -13.10 -8.01
C GLU A 324 -5.98 -14.02 -8.32
N PHE A 325 -7.03 -13.45 -8.89
CA PHE A 325 -8.20 -14.18 -9.36
C PHE A 325 -8.19 -14.48 -10.86
N GLY A 326 -7.39 -13.76 -11.64
CA GLY A 326 -7.19 -14.01 -13.07
C GLY A 326 -6.04 -14.97 -13.38
N GLU A 327 -5.92 -15.37 -14.64
CA GLU A 327 -4.87 -16.28 -15.11
C GLU A 327 -3.48 -15.63 -15.10
N VAL A 328 -2.43 -16.44 -14.99
CA VAL A 328 -1.04 -16.00 -15.16
C VAL A 328 -0.51 -16.57 -16.48
N GLN A 329 -0.27 -15.69 -17.46
CA GLN A 329 0.14 -16.11 -18.80
C GLN A 329 1.60 -16.55 -18.87
N GLU A 330 1.92 -17.30 -19.94
CA GLU A 330 3.28 -17.73 -20.24
C GLU A 330 4.26 -16.56 -20.28
N LYS A 331 5.54 -16.85 -19.94
CA LYS A 331 6.65 -15.87 -19.92
C LYS A 331 6.47 -14.71 -18.93
N ARG A 332 5.42 -14.72 -18.10
CA ARG A 332 5.25 -13.77 -17.00
C ARG A 332 5.93 -14.28 -15.74
N VAL A 333 6.41 -13.35 -14.93
CA VAL A 333 7.03 -13.65 -13.64
C VAL A 333 6.32 -12.84 -12.56
N ILE A 334 5.88 -13.54 -11.52
CA ILE A 334 5.33 -12.94 -10.30
C ILE A 334 6.32 -13.21 -9.18
N GLU A 335 6.86 -12.14 -8.59
CA GLU A 335 7.75 -12.19 -7.45
C GLU A 335 7.10 -11.54 -6.23
N GLY A 336 7.05 -12.24 -5.10
CA GLY A 336 6.37 -11.77 -3.88
C GLY A 336 6.78 -12.52 -2.61
N GLU A 337 6.07 -12.27 -1.51
CA GLU A 337 6.13 -13.10 -0.30
C GLU A 337 5.08 -14.22 -0.37
N GLY A 338 3.93 -14.11 0.30
CA GLY A 338 2.84 -15.07 0.15
C GLY A 338 2.09 -14.86 -1.16
N ILE A 339 1.98 -15.90 -1.99
CA ILE A 339 1.32 -15.80 -3.30
C ILE A 339 0.15 -16.79 -3.36
N THR A 340 -1.05 -16.27 -3.55
CA THR A 340 -2.27 -17.07 -3.74
C THR A 340 -2.85 -16.80 -5.13
N ILE A 341 -3.00 -17.83 -5.95
CA ILE A 341 -3.58 -17.70 -7.29
C ILE A 341 -4.78 -18.65 -7.40
N HIS A 342 -5.93 -18.08 -7.77
CA HIS A 342 -7.19 -18.82 -7.89
C HIS A 342 -7.44 -19.41 -9.29
N ALA A 343 -6.78 -18.88 -10.32
CA ALA A 343 -6.89 -19.34 -11.69
C ALA A 343 -5.71 -20.23 -12.12
N ASP A 344 -5.67 -20.58 -13.41
CA ASP A 344 -4.59 -21.37 -13.99
C ASP A 344 -3.30 -20.55 -14.17
N VAL A 345 -2.17 -21.21 -13.94
CA VAL A 345 -0.83 -20.60 -14.00
C VAL A 345 -0.02 -21.25 -15.12
N PHE A 346 0.35 -20.45 -16.11
CA PHE A 346 1.24 -20.82 -17.21
C PHE A 346 2.63 -20.16 -17.12
N GLY A 347 2.77 -19.14 -16.25
CA GLY A 347 4.00 -18.39 -16.04
C GLY A 347 4.87 -18.90 -14.88
N HIS A 348 5.72 -18.02 -14.36
CA HIS A 348 6.63 -18.30 -13.24
C HIS A 348 6.18 -17.57 -11.98
N VAL A 349 6.15 -18.29 -10.86
CA VAL A 349 5.86 -17.79 -9.52
C VAL A 349 7.11 -17.95 -8.68
N VAL A 350 7.61 -16.86 -8.12
CA VAL A 350 8.82 -16.82 -7.30
C VAL A 350 8.47 -16.16 -5.97
N SER A 351 8.52 -16.95 -4.89
CA SER A 351 8.32 -16.46 -3.54
C SER A 351 9.65 -16.38 -2.79
N ARG A 352 9.87 -15.25 -2.11
CA ARG A 352 11.03 -15.06 -1.20
C ARG A 352 10.77 -15.64 0.20
N GLY A 353 9.51 -15.94 0.50
CA GLY A 353 9.07 -16.59 1.72
C GLY A 353 7.56 -16.49 1.92
N GLY A 354 7.01 -17.30 2.82
CA GLY A 354 5.56 -17.46 2.98
C GLY A 354 5.03 -18.66 2.18
N THR A 355 3.70 -18.75 2.00
CA THR A 355 3.09 -19.89 1.31
C THR A 355 2.70 -19.54 -0.12
N VAL A 356 3.09 -20.40 -1.07
CA VAL A 356 2.59 -20.35 -2.45
C VAL A 356 1.41 -21.32 -2.57
N LEU A 357 0.21 -20.79 -2.78
CA LEU A 357 -1.02 -21.56 -2.94
C LEU A 357 -1.59 -21.37 -4.35
N LEU A 358 -1.56 -22.43 -5.15
CA LEU A 358 -2.21 -22.49 -6.46
C LEU A 358 -3.48 -23.33 -6.35
N ASN A 359 -4.64 -22.70 -6.46
CA ASN A 359 -5.92 -23.41 -6.31
C ASN A 359 -6.31 -24.23 -7.55
N ARG A 360 -5.71 -23.93 -8.71
CA ARG A 360 -5.92 -24.67 -9.96
C ARG A 360 -4.59 -25.22 -10.50
N ASN A 361 -4.42 -25.17 -11.82
CA ASN A 361 -3.36 -25.89 -12.52
C ASN A 361 -2.09 -25.05 -12.67
N LEU A 362 -0.95 -25.72 -12.71
CA LEU A 362 0.35 -25.16 -13.09
C LEU A 362 0.85 -25.88 -14.33
N VAL A 363 0.83 -25.23 -15.49
CA VAL A 363 1.09 -25.88 -16.80
C VAL A 363 2.24 -25.19 -17.52
N GLY A 364 3.35 -25.89 -17.76
CA GLY A 364 4.54 -25.37 -18.45
C GLY A 364 5.36 -24.33 -17.68
N GLY A 365 4.80 -23.81 -16.58
CA GLY A 365 5.40 -22.77 -15.74
C GLY A 365 6.37 -23.29 -14.68
N ALA A 366 6.72 -22.40 -13.73
CA ALA A 366 7.50 -22.77 -12.56
C ALA A 366 6.94 -22.15 -11.28
N ALA A 367 7.07 -22.87 -10.16
CA ALA A 367 6.81 -22.37 -8.82
C ALA A 367 8.07 -22.57 -7.97
N HIS A 368 8.67 -21.47 -7.53
CA HIS A 368 9.85 -21.47 -6.68
C HIS A 368 9.52 -20.76 -5.36
N ASN A 369 9.91 -21.37 -4.23
CA ASN A 369 9.79 -20.76 -2.92
C ASN A 369 11.11 -20.92 -2.16
N ALA A 370 11.72 -19.79 -1.81
CA ALA A 370 12.97 -19.80 -1.06
C ALA A 370 12.77 -20.23 0.40
N ARG A 371 11.67 -19.81 1.03
CA ARG A 371 11.41 -20.02 2.47
C ARG A 371 9.92 -20.20 2.76
N GLY A 372 9.42 -21.39 2.49
CA GLY A 372 8.06 -21.77 2.82
C GLY A 372 7.50 -22.83 1.89
N ASP A 373 6.21 -23.09 2.05
CA ASP A 373 5.54 -24.21 1.41
C ASP A 373 5.00 -23.85 0.02
N ILE A 374 4.90 -24.86 -0.83
CA ILE A 374 4.22 -24.78 -2.13
C ILE A 374 3.08 -25.81 -2.12
N ARG A 375 1.85 -25.33 -2.34
CA ARG A 375 0.67 -26.17 -2.44
C ARG A 375 -0.04 -25.94 -3.77
N ILE A 376 -0.24 -27.00 -4.53
CA ILE A 376 -0.98 -26.99 -5.80
C ILE A 376 -2.15 -27.94 -5.66
N ASN A 377 -3.37 -27.38 -5.61
CA ASN A 377 -4.58 -28.17 -5.43
C ASN A 377 -5.06 -28.79 -6.77
N GLY A 378 -4.75 -28.18 -7.91
CA GLY A 378 -5.06 -28.71 -9.24
C GLY A 378 -3.97 -29.64 -9.80
N ILE A 379 -3.79 -29.60 -11.13
CA ILE A 379 -2.83 -30.43 -11.86
C ILE A 379 -1.57 -29.62 -12.16
N ALA A 380 -0.41 -30.14 -11.76
CA ALA A 380 0.88 -29.66 -12.25
C ALA A 380 1.28 -30.47 -13.50
N SER A 381 1.54 -29.81 -14.63
CA SER A 381 1.93 -30.47 -15.88
C SER A 381 3.13 -29.77 -16.51
N SER A 382 4.18 -30.54 -16.84
CA SER A 382 5.40 -30.04 -17.49
C SER A 382 6.00 -28.82 -16.78
N ALA A 383 5.92 -28.81 -15.45
CA ALA A 383 6.26 -27.67 -14.60
C ALA A 383 7.45 -27.96 -13.68
N ILE A 384 8.11 -26.89 -13.24
CA ILE A 384 9.23 -26.96 -12.29
C ILE A 384 8.75 -26.44 -10.94
N ILE A 385 8.87 -27.25 -9.89
CA ILE A 385 8.40 -26.91 -8.55
C ILE A 385 9.55 -27.11 -7.58
N GLN A 386 10.01 -26.04 -6.94
CA GLN A 386 11.17 -26.07 -6.04
C GLN A 386 10.92 -25.28 -4.77
N ALA A 387 10.98 -25.95 -3.62
CA ALA A 387 10.93 -25.31 -2.31
C ALA A 387 12.27 -25.51 -1.57
N VAL A 388 13.10 -24.47 -1.45
CA VAL A 388 14.45 -24.61 -0.86
C VAL A 388 14.36 -24.98 0.62
N CYS A 389 13.43 -24.37 1.35
CA CYS A 389 13.17 -24.65 2.76
C CYS A 389 11.66 -24.72 2.98
N GLY A 390 11.06 -25.89 2.73
CA GLY A 390 9.62 -26.06 2.88
C GLY A 390 9.06 -27.36 2.29
N ASN A 391 7.75 -27.51 2.43
CA ASN A 391 6.99 -28.66 1.97
C ASN A 391 6.35 -28.37 0.61
N VAL A 392 6.40 -29.35 -0.28
CA VAL A 392 5.67 -29.34 -1.56
C VAL A 392 4.52 -30.33 -1.48
N VAL A 393 3.29 -29.85 -1.64
CA VAL A 393 2.07 -30.67 -1.61
C VAL A 393 1.32 -30.55 -2.92
N LEU A 394 1.16 -31.67 -3.63
CA LEU A 394 0.53 -31.73 -4.94
C LEU A 394 -0.56 -32.80 -4.97
N THR A 395 -1.73 -32.48 -5.53
CA THR A 395 -2.76 -33.48 -5.81
C THR A 395 -2.34 -34.37 -6.98
N ARG A 396 -1.94 -33.77 -8.10
CA ARG A 396 -1.53 -34.50 -9.30
C ARG A 396 -0.38 -33.80 -10.01
N ALA A 397 0.64 -34.57 -10.39
CA ALA A 397 1.82 -34.09 -11.10
C ALA A 397 2.12 -34.95 -12.34
N GLU A 398 2.36 -34.31 -13.49
CA GLU A 398 2.65 -34.96 -14.76
C GLU A 398 3.85 -34.32 -15.44
N ASN A 399 4.89 -35.10 -15.78
CA ASN A 399 6.11 -34.60 -16.42
C ASN A 399 6.79 -33.44 -15.64
N CYS A 400 6.66 -33.42 -14.31
CA CYS A 400 7.17 -32.34 -13.47
C CYS A 400 8.56 -32.66 -12.90
N ILE A 401 9.31 -31.62 -12.59
CA ILE A 401 10.52 -31.70 -11.77
C ILE A 401 10.19 -31.08 -10.42
N ILE A 402 10.32 -31.86 -9.35
CA ILE A 402 9.87 -31.48 -8.01
C ILE A 402 11.04 -31.61 -7.04
N SER A 403 11.33 -30.54 -6.30
CA SER A 403 12.35 -30.55 -5.25
C SER A 403 11.90 -29.82 -3.99
N GLY A 404 12.25 -30.36 -2.82
CA GLY A 404 11.86 -29.79 -1.54
C GLY A 404 12.39 -30.53 -0.33
N THR A 405 12.18 -29.99 0.87
CA THR A 405 12.52 -30.71 2.12
C THR A 405 11.61 -31.91 2.30
N ARG A 406 10.29 -31.71 2.13
CA ARG A 406 9.29 -32.77 2.10
C ARG A 406 8.42 -32.63 0.86
N VAL A 407 8.23 -33.72 0.14
CA VAL A 407 7.39 -33.77 -1.06
C VAL A 407 6.29 -34.78 -0.86
N THR A 408 5.04 -34.31 -0.88
CA THR A 408 3.84 -35.14 -0.81
C THR A 408 3.06 -35.03 -2.11
N VAL A 409 2.88 -36.14 -2.81
CA VAL A 409 2.13 -36.18 -4.09
C VAL A 409 1.09 -37.29 -4.04
N GLU A 410 -0.17 -37.02 -4.34
CA GLU A 410 -1.15 -38.11 -4.40
C GLU A 410 -0.96 -38.95 -5.67
N HIS A 411 -0.85 -38.31 -6.84
CA HIS A 411 -0.61 -39.02 -8.09
C HIS A 411 0.51 -38.36 -8.90
N ALA A 412 1.66 -39.03 -9.00
CA ALA A 412 2.83 -38.58 -9.74
C ALA A 412 3.03 -39.44 -10.99
N VAL A 413 3.19 -38.79 -12.13
CA VAL A 413 3.38 -39.48 -13.40
C VAL A 413 4.51 -38.90 -14.22
N ASN A 414 5.47 -39.74 -14.59
CA ASN A 414 6.70 -39.35 -15.28
C ASN A 414 7.39 -38.14 -14.64
N CYS A 415 7.40 -38.08 -13.31
CA CYS A 415 7.99 -36.99 -12.56
C CYS A 415 9.41 -37.34 -12.11
N ASP A 416 10.24 -36.32 -12.01
CA ASP A 416 11.59 -36.39 -11.45
C ASP A 416 11.54 -35.69 -10.07
N ILE A 417 11.63 -36.45 -8.98
CA ILE A 417 11.39 -35.97 -7.60
C ILE A 417 12.66 -36.13 -6.76
N MET A 418 13.07 -35.09 -6.05
CA MET A 418 14.22 -35.13 -5.14
C MET A 418 13.93 -34.38 -3.82
N ALA A 419 14.01 -35.06 -2.68
CA ALA A 419 13.73 -34.46 -1.37
C ALA A 419 14.41 -35.19 -0.21
N ASP A 420 14.36 -34.66 1.01
CA ASP A 420 14.72 -35.46 2.20
C ASP A 420 13.64 -36.50 2.49
N GLU A 421 12.37 -36.07 2.49
CA GLU A 421 11.21 -36.92 2.70
C GLU A 421 10.29 -36.90 1.47
N VAL A 422 10.00 -38.06 0.90
CA VAL A 422 9.07 -38.21 -0.22
C VAL A 422 7.94 -39.14 0.17
N ASN A 423 6.69 -38.69 0.04
CA ASN A 423 5.49 -39.49 0.19
C ASN A 423 4.66 -39.42 -1.09
N VAL A 424 4.52 -40.55 -1.79
CA VAL A 424 3.69 -40.64 -2.99
C VAL A 424 2.65 -41.74 -2.84
N LYS A 425 1.36 -41.44 -3.08
CA LYS A 425 0.35 -42.52 -3.09
C LYS A 425 0.48 -43.37 -4.35
N GLN A 426 0.47 -42.75 -5.53
CA GLN A 426 0.64 -43.46 -6.81
C GLN A 426 1.75 -42.83 -7.65
N ALA A 427 2.76 -43.63 -8.01
CA ALA A 427 3.90 -43.20 -8.84
C ALA A 427 4.01 -44.06 -10.10
N GLU A 428 3.99 -43.42 -11.27
CA GLU A 428 4.03 -44.09 -12.57
C GLU A 428 5.17 -43.57 -13.47
N GLY A 429 6.17 -44.39 -13.76
CA GLY A 429 7.32 -44.04 -14.61
C GLY A 429 8.16 -42.89 -14.05
N CYS A 430 8.16 -42.71 -12.73
CA CYS A 430 8.86 -41.63 -12.03
C CYS A 430 10.30 -42.02 -11.69
N ALA A 431 11.16 -41.02 -11.56
CA ALA A 431 12.46 -41.16 -10.91
C ALA A 431 12.42 -40.39 -9.59
N ILE A 432 12.55 -41.09 -8.47
CA ILE A 432 12.37 -40.51 -7.12
C ILE A 432 13.64 -40.72 -6.32
N ALA A 433 14.19 -39.67 -5.72
CA ALA A 433 15.29 -39.77 -4.77
C ALA A 433 14.93 -39.13 -3.43
N GLY A 434 15.21 -39.82 -2.34
CA GLY A 434 15.14 -39.21 -1.03
C GLY A 434 15.80 -40.02 0.07
N ARG A 435 15.94 -39.41 1.25
CA ARG A 435 16.43 -40.11 2.45
C ARG A 435 15.34 -41.03 2.96
N CYS A 436 14.11 -40.53 3.06
CA CYS A 436 12.92 -41.28 3.45
C CYS A 436 11.92 -41.27 2.30
N VAL A 437 11.75 -42.40 1.61
CA VAL A 437 10.80 -42.53 0.50
C VAL A 437 9.71 -43.52 0.90
N THR A 438 8.45 -43.08 0.82
CA THR A 438 7.27 -43.93 0.99
C THR A 438 6.40 -43.84 -0.25
N ILE A 439 6.14 -44.98 -0.89
CA ILE A 439 5.29 -45.09 -2.07
C ILE A 439 4.21 -46.15 -1.82
N GLU A 440 2.94 -45.82 -1.98
CA GLU A 440 1.87 -46.82 -1.80
C GLU A 440 1.78 -47.75 -3.02
N LEU A 441 1.78 -47.18 -4.23
CA LEU A 441 1.74 -47.90 -5.50
C LEU A 441 2.81 -47.36 -6.47
N ALA A 442 3.69 -48.22 -6.95
CA ALA A 442 4.73 -47.88 -7.93
C ALA A 442 4.63 -48.75 -9.18
N GLY A 443 4.78 -48.17 -10.37
CA GLY A 443 4.81 -48.91 -11.63
C GLY A 443 5.43 -48.13 -12.78
N PRO A 444 5.84 -48.77 -13.88
CA PRO A 444 6.36 -48.10 -15.06
C PRO A 444 5.23 -47.46 -15.88
N ARG A 445 5.56 -46.51 -16.76
CA ARG A 445 4.60 -45.93 -17.70
C ARG A 445 5.18 -45.77 -19.09
N LYS A 446 4.55 -46.42 -20.07
CA LYS A 446 5.00 -46.42 -21.48
C LYS A 446 6.47 -46.86 -21.60
N GLN A 447 7.37 -45.97 -22.00
CA GLN A 447 8.80 -46.22 -22.19
C GLN A 447 9.65 -45.77 -20.98
N ASN A 448 9.02 -45.27 -19.92
CA ASN A 448 9.73 -44.75 -18.75
C ASN A 448 9.69 -45.76 -17.62
N ASP A 449 10.89 -46.18 -17.22
CA ASP A 449 11.09 -47.05 -16.07
C ASP A 449 10.79 -46.31 -14.76
N MET A 450 10.30 -47.06 -13.77
CA MET A 450 10.14 -46.59 -12.41
C MET A 450 11.44 -46.82 -11.64
N VAL A 451 12.09 -45.74 -11.20
CA VAL A 451 13.37 -45.81 -10.47
C VAL A 451 13.26 -45.06 -9.15
N VAL A 452 13.65 -45.72 -8.07
CA VAL A 452 13.70 -45.14 -6.72
C VAL A 452 15.13 -45.19 -6.20
N TYR A 453 15.60 -44.06 -5.69
CA TYR A 453 16.93 -43.86 -5.14
C TYR A 453 16.85 -43.60 -3.64
N ALA A 454 17.49 -44.46 -2.86
CA ALA A 454 17.78 -44.21 -1.46
C ALA A 454 19.03 -43.32 -1.35
N LEU A 455 18.88 -42.09 -0.85
CA LEU A 455 19.99 -41.16 -0.67
C LEU A 455 20.87 -41.57 0.51
N ARG A 456 22.11 -41.99 0.28
CA ARG A 456 23.12 -42.23 1.33
C ARG A 456 24.15 -41.10 1.34
N PRO A 457 24.60 -40.63 2.51
CA PRO A 457 25.69 -39.66 2.56
C PRO A 457 26.99 -40.32 2.09
N ASP A 458 27.81 -39.53 1.40
CA ASP A 458 29.16 -39.94 1.00
C ASP A 458 30.09 -39.88 2.22
N SER A 459 30.28 -41.04 2.86
CA SER A 459 31.16 -41.20 4.01
C SER A 459 32.58 -41.61 3.64
N ALA A 460 32.92 -41.73 2.34
CA ALA A 460 34.21 -42.26 1.89
C ALA A 460 35.42 -41.51 2.48
N ARG A 461 35.31 -40.17 2.59
CA ARG A 461 36.37 -39.33 3.18
C ARG A 461 36.56 -39.60 4.68
N ILE A 462 35.46 -39.79 5.41
CA ILE A 462 35.51 -40.08 6.85
C ILE A 462 36.06 -41.49 7.06
N GLU A 463 35.67 -42.45 6.22
CA GLU A 463 36.17 -43.83 6.26
C GLU A 463 37.68 -43.91 5.98
N GLU A 464 38.20 -43.15 5.02
CA GLU A 464 39.64 -43.11 4.73
C GLU A 464 40.45 -42.57 5.93
N VAL A 465 39.98 -41.48 6.55
CA VAL A 465 40.63 -40.89 7.73
C VAL A 465 40.53 -41.83 8.93
N LEU A 466 39.39 -42.48 9.15
CA LEU A 466 39.22 -43.49 10.19
C LEU A 466 40.19 -44.66 10.01
N ALA A 467 40.35 -45.17 8.78
CA ALA A 467 41.28 -46.25 8.49
C ALA A 467 42.74 -45.86 8.80
N LEU A 468 43.15 -44.66 8.38
CA LEU A 468 44.49 -44.14 8.63
C LEU A 468 44.77 -43.95 10.13
N MET A 469 43.82 -43.36 10.87
CA MET A 469 43.97 -43.13 12.32
C MET A 469 43.94 -44.44 13.11
N THR A 470 43.10 -45.40 12.71
CA THR A 470 43.05 -46.73 13.33
C THR A 470 44.36 -47.48 13.15
N ALA A 471 44.95 -47.44 11.95
CA ALA A 471 46.27 -48.01 11.69
C ALA A 471 47.35 -47.35 12.58
N ARG A 472 47.33 -46.02 12.68
CA ARG A 472 48.30 -45.27 13.50
C ARG A 472 48.21 -45.59 14.99
N VAL A 473 46.99 -45.71 15.54
CA VAL A 473 46.77 -46.15 16.93
C VAL A 473 47.22 -47.60 17.13
N GLY A 474 47.04 -48.46 16.13
CA GLY A 474 47.55 -49.83 16.12
C GLY A 474 49.08 -49.91 16.24
N GLU A 475 49.81 -49.09 15.47
CA GLU A 475 51.28 -48.99 15.54
C GLU A 475 51.75 -48.53 16.93
N LEU A 476 51.13 -47.48 17.49
CA LEU A 476 51.47 -46.96 18.83
C LEU A 476 51.21 -48.01 19.92
N LYS A 477 50.12 -48.77 19.80
CA LYS A 477 49.80 -49.87 20.71
C LYS A 477 50.83 -51.01 20.63
N ALA A 478 51.28 -51.37 19.42
CA ALA A 478 52.32 -52.38 19.23
C ALA A 478 53.67 -51.93 19.81
N LEU A 479 54.03 -50.66 19.62
CA LEU A 479 55.26 -50.07 20.15
C LEU A 479 55.24 -49.94 21.67
N ALA A 480 54.10 -49.59 22.27
CA ALA A 480 53.90 -49.63 23.72
C ALA A 480 54.02 -51.05 24.28
N ALA A 481 53.42 -52.05 23.61
CA ALA A 481 53.52 -53.45 24.00
C ALA A 481 54.96 -53.98 23.93
N GLN A 482 55.71 -53.64 22.87
CA GLN A 482 57.12 -54.02 22.72
C GLN A 482 57.99 -53.41 23.83
N ARG A 483 57.79 -52.12 24.15
CA ARG A 483 58.50 -51.45 25.25
C ARG A 483 58.13 -52.01 26.62
N LYS A 484 56.87 -52.39 26.80
CA LYS A 484 56.39 -53.05 28.03
C LYS A 484 56.99 -54.44 28.20
N ALA A 485 57.04 -55.25 27.15
CA ALA A 485 57.71 -56.56 27.16
C ALA A 485 59.21 -56.42 27.46
N GLY A 486 59.89 -55.43 26.88
CA GLY A 486 61.29 -55.12 27.20
C GLY A 486 61.49 -54.66 28.65
N MET A 487 60.54 -53.88 29.20
CA MET A 487 60.55 -53.49 30.61
C MET A 487 60.34 -54.69 31.54
N GLU A 488 59.44 -55.61 31.19
CA GLU A 488 59.18 -56.85 31.95
C GLU A 488 60.41 -57.77 31.95
N GLN A 489 61.08 -57.92 30.80
CA GLN A 489 62.35 -58.65 30.69
C GLN A 489 63.44 -58.07 31.61
N LEU A 490 63.69 -56.75 31.54
CA LEU A 490 64.66 -56.06 32.40
C LEU A 490 64.30 -56.14 33.90
N THR A 491 63.00 -56.19 34.23
CA THR A 491 62.52 -56.31 35.61
C THR A 491 62.62 -57.75 36.14
N SER A 492 62.58 -58.74 35.24
CA SER A 492 62.71 -60.16 35.58
C SER A 492 64.14 -60.61 35.88
N GLU A 493 65.14 -59.80 35.56
CA GLU A 493 66.54 -60.07 35.89
C GLU A 493 66.71 -60.26 37.41
N PRO A 494 67.39 -61.34 37.86
CA PRO A 494 67.42 -61.72 39.26
C PRO A 494 68.10 -60.68 40.16
N GLU A 495 69.07 -59.93 39.64
CA GLU A 495 69.78 -58.87 40.36
C GLU A 495 68.91 -57.63 40.59
N VAL A 496 68.15 -57.22 39.57
CA VAL A 496 67.21 -56.08 39.64
C VAL A 496 66.04 -56.41 40.58
N ARG A 497 65.48 -57.62 40.51
CA ARG A 497 64.38 -58.07 41.38
C ARG A 497 64.78 -58.17 42.85
N ARG A 498 66.00 -58.66 43.13
CA ARG A 498 66.59 -58.66 44.48
C ARG A 498 66.77 -57.24 45.00
N TYR A 499 67.29 -56.33 44.18
CA TYR A 499 67.46 -54.93 44.56
C TYR A 499 66.12 -54.21 44.82
N VAL A 500 65.12 -54.34 43.95
CA VAL A 500 63.80 -53.68 44.10
C VAL A 500 63.02 -54.21 45.31
N SER A 501 63.11 -55.51 45.61
CA SER A 501 62.47 -56.11 46.80
C SER A 501 63.15 -55.69 48.11
N LEU A 502 64.49 -55.56 48.12
CA LEU A 502 65.24 -55.02 49.27
C LEU A 502 65.00 -53.52 49.45
N ALA A 503 65.05 -52.74 48.36
CA ALA A 503 64.81 -51.29 48.38
C ALA A 503 63.39 -50.93 48.86
N SER A 504 62.37 -51.72 48.52
CA SER A 504 61.00 -51.48 49.01
C SER A 504 60.84 -51.78 50.51
N LYS A 505 61.50 -52.82 51.05
CA LYS A 505 61.51 -53.15 52.48
C LYS A 505 62.28 -52.12 53.32
N VAL A 506 63.42 -51.64 52.81
CA VAL A 506 64.21 -50.56 53.42
C VAL A 506 63.41 -49.24 53.43
N ARG A 507 62.71 -48.91 52.34
CA ARG A 507 61.88 -47.69 52.25
C ARG A 507 60.65 -47.71 53.15
N LYS A 508 60.07 -48.89 53.41
CA LYS A 508 58.96 -49.10 54.36
C LYS A 508 59.40 -49.13 55.84
N LYS A 509 60.70 -48.92 56.11
CA LYS A 509 61.32 -48.96 57.46
C LYS A 509 61.19 -50.32 58.17
N GLU A 510 60.93 -51.39 57.43
CA GLU A 510 60.80 -52.75 57.98
C GLU A 510 62.17 -53.43 58.20
N LEU A 511 63.26 -52.82 57.71
CA LEU A 511 64.60 -53.38 57.77
C LEU A 511 65.64 -52.27 58.01
N ILE A 512 66.39 -52.35 59.12
CA ILE A 512 67.51 -51.46 59.45
C ILE A 512 68.80 -52.19 59.08
N LEU A 513 69.54 -51.68 58.09
CA LEU A 513 70.74 -52.32 57.57
C LEU A 513 71.94 -52.06 58.51
N ALA A 514 72.72 -53.11 58.80
CA ALA A 514 74.01 -53.00 59.48
C ALA A 514 75.07 -52.31 58.58
N PRO A 515 76.11 -51.66 59.13
CA PRO A 515 77.10 -50.89 58.34
C PRO A 515 77.82 -51.72 57.26
N GLU A 516 78.03 -53.01 57.46
CA GLU A 516 78.59 -53.91 56.44
C GLU A 516 77.60 -54.19 55.30
N GLN A 517 76.32 -54.37 55.61
CA GLN A 517 75.24 -54.63 54.65
C GLN A 517 74.88 -53.38 53.83
N LEU A 518 75.15 -52.18 54.36
CA LEU A 518 75.04 -50.91 53.64
C LEU A 518 76.02 -50.84 52.47
N SER A 519 77.27 -51.28 52.66
CA SER A 519 78.29 -51.27 51.60
C SER A 519 77.94 -52.23 50.44
N GLN A 520 77.41 -53.42 50.78
CA GLN A 520 76.94 -54.41 49.80
C GLN A 520 75.69 -53.90 49.06
N PHE A 521 74.76 -53.24 49.75
CA PHE A 521 73.58 -52.63 49.14
C PHE A 521 73.95 -51.45 48.20
N GLN A 522 74.94 -50.63 48.57
CA GLN A 522 75.47 -49.56 47.71
C GLN A 522 76.17 -50.10 46.45
N THR A 523 76.91 -51.20 46.57
CA THR A 523 77.55 -51.87 45.42
C THR A 523 76.52 -52.46 44.46
N LEU A 524 75.47 -53.10 44.99
CA LEU A 524 74.33 -53.58 44.20
C LEU A 524 73.55 -52.41 43.57
N ALA A 525 73.41 -51.28 44.25
CA ALA A 525 72.76 -50.07 43.70
C ALA A 525 73.53 -49.49 42.50
N LEU A 526 74.87 -49.52 42.53
CA LEU A 526 75.72 -49.07 41.43
C LEU A 526 75.63 -50.02 40.22
N ALA A 527 75.60 -51.33 40.45
CA ALA A 527 75.45 -52.34 39.39
C ALA A 527 74.07 -52.28 38.71
N VAL A 528 73.00 -52.08 39.49
CA VAL A 528 71.60 -52.05 39.01
C VAL A 528 71.18 -50.66 38.49
N GLY A 529 71.97 -49.62 38.75
CA GLY A 529 71.69 -48.23 38.35
C GLY A 529 71.40 -48.01 36.86
N PRO A 530 72.21 -48.55 35.92
CA PRO A 530 71.95 -48.45 34.48
C PRO A 530 70.64 -49.15 34.04
N ALA A 531 70.34 -50.32 34.61
CA ALA A 531 69.11 -51.06 34.33
C ALA A 531 67.87 -50.30 34.81
N LEU A 532 67.92 -49.68 35.99
CA LEU A 532 66.82 -48.83 36.49
C LEU A 532 66.62 -47.56 35.65
N LYS A 533 67.69 -46.95 35.14
CA LYS A 533 67.59 -45.83 34.19
C LYS A 533 66.95 -46.26 32.88
N ALA A 534 67.29 -47.45 32.37
CA ALA A 534 66.67 -48.03 31.18
C ALA A 534 65.18 -48.34 31.40
N ILE A 535 64.81 -48.90 32.56
CA ILE A 535 63.41 -49.14 32.96
C ILE A 535 62.64 -47.82 33.09
N ALA A 536 63.23 -46.78 33.70
CA ALA A 536 62.59 -45.46 33.81
C ALA A 536 62.37 -44.81 32.44
N LYS A 537 63.35 -44.91 31.53
CA LYS A 537 63.24 -44.43 30.14
C LYS A 537 62.19 -45.21 29.34
N ALA A 538 62.15 -46.53 29.49
CA ALA A 538 61.15 -47.38 28.87
C ALA A 538 59.75 -47.09 29.42
N SER A 539 59.60 -46.91 30.75
CA SER A 539 58.34 -46.55 31.40
C SER A 539 57.82 -45.18 30.96
N ALA A 540 58.69 -44.16 30.86
CA ALA A 540 58.32 -42.87 30.31
C ALA A 540 57.89 -42.96 28.84
N GLY A 541 58.58 -43.79 28.05
CA GLY A 541 58.25 -44.04 26.64
C GLY A 541 56.97 -44.86 26.43
N VAL A 542 56.60 -45.73 27.38
CA VAL A 542 55.31 -46.44 27.41
C VAL A 542 54.20 -45.44 27.76
N LYS A 543 54.37 -44.64 28.82
CA LYS A 543 53.38 -43.62 29.19
C LYS A 543 53.14 -42.60 28.09
N ALA A 544 54.18 -42.14 27.40
CA ALA A 544 54.04 -41.22 26.27
C ALA A 544 53.24 -41.87 25.12
N ALA A 545 53.57 -43.13 24.76
CA ALA A 545 52.84 -43.86 23.72
C ALA A 545 51.39 -44.17 24.14
N GLU A 546 51.12 -44.45 25.42
CA GLU A 546 49.77 -44.65 25.97
C GLU A 546 48.94 -43.36 25.94
N ILE A 547 49.55 -42.19 26.22
CA ILE A 547 48.87 -40.89 26.12
C ILE A 547 48.51 -40.59 24.65
N GLU A 548 49.44 -40.78 23.72
CA GLU A 548 49.18 -40.60 22.28
C GLU A 548 48.15 -41.60 21.75
N GLN A 549 48.20 -42.86 22.21
CA GLN A 549 47.20 -43.87 21.90
C GLN A 549 45.81 -43.45 22.39
N HIS A 550 45.71 -42.98 23.64
CA HIS A 550 44.44 -42.55 24.20
C HIS A 550 43.86 -41.32 23.48
N ALA A 551 44.70 -40.35 23.13
CA ALA A 551 44.29 -39.19 22.33
C ALA A 551 43.81 -39.61 20.92
N GLY A 552 44.53 -40.54 20.26
CA GLY A 552 44.12 -41.10 18.97
C GLY A 552 42.80 -41.88 19.05
N GLN A 553 42.59 -42.66 20.11
CA GLN A 553 41.32 -43.38 20.36
C GLN A 553 40.14 -42.42 20.57
N GLN A 554 40.36 -41.29 21.26
CA GLN A 554 39.33 -40.27 21.41
C GLN A 554 38.95 -39.62 20.08
N LEU A 555 39.93 -39.36 19.21
CA LEU A 555 39.68 -38.81 17.87
C LEU A 555 38.91 -39.80 16.99
N ILE A 556 39.27 -41.10 17.02
CA ILE A 556 38.52 -42.16 16.33
C ILE A 556 37.07 -42.19 16.83
N ALA A 557 36.85 -42.18 18.14
CA ALA A 557 35.50 -42.16 18.72
C ALA A 557 34.70 -40.90 18.33
N GLN A 558 35.35 -39.75 18.15
CA GLN A 558 34.69 -38.54 17.63
C GLN A 558 34.31 -38.66 16.16
N LEU A 559 35.21 -39.21 15.32
CA LEU A 559 34.94 -39.45 13.90
C LEU A 559 33.86 -40.51 13.69
N GLU A 560 33.81 -41.56 14.51
CA GLU A 560 32.75 -42.56 14.51
C GLU A 560 31.39 -41.95 14.90
N ARG A 561 31.37 -41.05 15.90
CA ARG A 561 30.15 -40.29 16.23
C ARG A 561 29.71 -39.39 15.10
N GLN A 562 30.64 -38.63 14.50
CA GLN A 562 30.35 -37.76 13.37
C GLN A 562 29.80 -38.55 12.18
N ARG A 563 30.34 -39.75 11.93
CA ARG A 563 29.82 -40.68 10.93
C ARG A 563 28.37 -41.07 11.25
N LEU A 564 28.09 -41.56 12.45
CA LEU A 564 26.74 -41.99 12.86
C LEU A 564 25.72 -40.84 12.78
N ASP A 565 26.12 -39.63 13.18
CA ASP A 565 25.26 -38.44 13.10
C ASP A 565 24.96 -38.04 11.64
N THR A 566 25.91 -38.28 10.73
CA THR A 566 25.81 -37.93 9.31
C THR A 566 25.02 -38.98 8.52
N ASP A 567 25.28 -40.27 8.78
CA ASP A 567 24.70 -41.41 8.08
C ASP A 567 23.18 -41.34 8.12
N GLY A 568 22.60 -41.09 9.31
CA GLY A 568 21.15 -41.10 9.51
C GLY A 568 20.49 -42.38 8.98
N VAL A 569 19.17 -42.50 9.15
CA VAL A 569 18.45 -43.67 8.62
C VAL A 569 17.83 -43.30 7.29
N SER A 570 18.37 -43.85 6.21
CA SER A 570 17.71 -43.83 4.90
C SER A 570 16.72 -44.98 4.84
N ARG A 571 15.49 -44.72 4.43
CA ARG A 571 14.43 -45.71 4.38
C ARG A 571 13.66 -45.60 3.07
N VAL A 572 13.42 -46.75 2.44
CA VAL A 572 12.57 -46.86 1.26
C VAL A 572 11.49 -47.89 1.51
N VAL A 573 10.23 -47.46 1.48
CA VAL A 573 9.06 -48.31 1.58
C VAL A 573 8.23 -48.18 0.31
N VAL A 574 8.05 -49.29 -0.40
CA VAL A 574 7.11 -49.41 -1.52
C VAL A 574 6.11 -50.49 -1.16
N ARG A 575 4.85 -50.11 -0.90
CA ARG A 575 3.84 -51.07 -0.42
C ARG A 575 3.35 -52.04 -1.49
N MET A 576 3.24 -51.56 -2.73
CA MET A 576 2.76 -52.36 -3.85
C MET A 576 3.49 -51.98 -5.13
N LEU A 577 4.07 -52.98 -5.78
CA LEU A 577 4.69 -52.89 -7.10
C LEU A 577 3.71 -53.37 -8.16
N ASN A 578 3.56 -52.59 -9.23
CA ASN A 578 2.71 -52.88 -10.37
C ASN A 578 3.49 -52.63 -11.67
N GLY A 579 4.39 -53.55 -11.99
CA GLY A 579 5.30 -53.50 -13.13
C GLY A 579 6.75 -53.16 -12.74
N ASP A 580 7.64 -53.22 -13.73
CA ASP A 580 9.09 -53.14 -13.53
C ASP A 580 9.52 -51.86 -12.78
N THR A 581 10.09 -52.08 -11.59
CA THR A 581 10.58 -51.04 -10.69
C THR A 581 11.96 -51.40 -10.18
N VAL A 582 12.86 -50.42 -10.20
CA VAL A 582 14.23 -50.56 -9.71
C VAL A 582 14.45 -49.65 -8.51
N VAL A 583 14.91 -50.22 -7.40
CA VAL A 583 15.32 -49.48 -6.21
C VAL A 583 16.84 -49.62 -6.05
N ARG A 584 17.55 -48.50 -5.92
CA ARG A 584 19.00 -48.49 -5.73
C ARG A 584 19.45 -47.38 -4.79
N THR A 585 20.69 -47.42 -4.34
CA THR A 585 21.27 -46.32 -3.56
C THR A 585 21.80 -45.21 -4.47
N MET A 586 21.90 -43.98 -3.95
CA MET A 586 22.59 -42.87 -4.59
C MET A 586 23.33 -42.06 -3.53
N THR A 587 24.58 -41.71 -3.78
CA THR A 587 25.37 -40.93 -2.83
C THR A 587 25.08 -39.43 -2.94
N PHE A 588 25.13 -38.72 -1.81
CA PHE A 588 25.12 -37.26 -1.76
C PHE A 588 26.21 -36.73 -0.84
N ASN A 589 26.69 -35.52 -1.09
CA ASN A 589 27.69 -34.89 -0.23
C ASN A 589 27.00 -34.27 1.00
N PRO A 590 27.25 -34.75 2.22
CA PRO A 590 26.63 -34.21 3.44
C PRO A 590 27.13 -32.81 3.81
N ASP A 591 28.34 -32.43 3.39
CA ASP A 591 28.94 -31.11 3.67
C ASP A 591 28.54 -30.04 2.63
N GLY A 592 27.78 -30.42 1.61
CA GLY A 592 27.37 -29.56 0.49
C GLY A 592 26.10 -28.74 0.74
N SER A 593 25.66 -28.01 -0.28
CA SER A 593 24.31 -27.44 -0.30
C SER A 593 23.26 -28.56 -0.23
N SER A 594 22.04 -28.21 0.19
CA SER A 594 20.94 -29.17 0.32
C SER A 594 20.78 -30.03 -0.94
N THR A 595 20.53 -31.33 -0.77
CA THR A 595 20.59 -32.31 -1.86
C THR A 595 19.62 -32.01 -3.00
N TYR A 596 18.51 -31.34 -2.68
CA TYR A 596 17.42 -30.94 -3.56
C TYR A 596 17.47 -29.46 -3.99
N ASP A 597 18.40 -28.68 -3.45
CA ASP A 597 18.66 -27.28 -3.83
C ASP A 597 19.69 -27.19 -4.95
N ILE A 598 19.32 -27.78 -6.09
CA ILE A 598 20.11 -27.77 -7.33
C ILE A 598 19.21 -27.40 -8.51
N PRO A 599 19.78 -26.89 -9.62
CA PRO A 599 19.00 -26.54 -10.80
C PRO A 599 18.19 -27.73 -11.34
N ALA A 600 16.95 -27.49 -11.79
CA ALA A 600 16.04 -28.54 -12.25
C ALA A 600 16.64 -29.44 -13.36
N LYS A 601 17.46 -28.85 -14.24
CA LYS A 601 18.17 -29.58 -15.31
C LYS A 601 19.14 -30.62 -14.72
N ASP A 602 19.80 -30.29 -13.63
CA ASP A 602 20.78 -31.16 -12.98
C ASP A 602 20.09 -32.26 -12.19
N ILE A 603 18.93 -31.97 -11.56
CA ILE A 603 18.06 -33.00 -10.93
C ILE A 603 17.69 -34.07 -11.95
N ARG A 604 17.11 -33.67 -13.08
CA ARG A 604 16.70 -34.61 -14.13
C ARG A 604 17.89 -35.41 -14.64
N THR A 605 19.02 -34.74 -14.90
CA THR A 605 20.24 -35.41 -15.39
C THR A 605 20.74 -36.43 -14.37
N ARG A 606 20.77 -36.08 -13.08
CA ARG A 606 21.23 -36.96 -12.01
C ARG A 606 20.35 -38.19 -11.81
N LEU A 607 19.03 -38.03 -11.89
CA LEU A 607 18.07 -39.11 -11.67
C LEU A 607 17.92 -40.05 -12.88
N ARG A 608 18.04 -39.51 -14.10
CA ARG A 608 17.81 -40.25 -15.35
C ARG A 608 19.10 -40.67 -16.07
N ALA A 609 20.27 -40.17 -15.68
CA ALA A 609 21.53 -40.72 -16.18
C ALA A 609 21.65 -42.19 -15.76
N GLY A 610 21.68 -43.10 -16.73
CA GLY A 610 21.67 -44.56 -16.52
C GLY A 610 22.87 -45.14 -15.76
N ALA A 611 23.74 -44.31 -15.20
CA ALA A 611 24.96 -44.67 -14.49
C ALA A 611 25.03 -44.05 -13.08
N ALA A 612 23.90 -43.90 -12.39
CA ALA A 612 23.93 -43.69 -10.94
C ALA A 612 24.55 -44.94 -10.29
N GLY A 613 25.87 -44.89 -10.04
CA GLY A 613 26.73 -45.99 -9.58
C GLY A 613 26.50 -46.39 -8.13
N GLY A 614 25.26 -46.67 -7.76
CA GLY A 614 24.87 -47.17 -6.45
C GLY A 614 24.48 -48.64 -6.46
N GLU A 615 24.51 -49.23 -5.28
CA GLU A 615 24.10 -50.61 -5.00
C GLU A 615 22.61 -50.84 -5.35
N LEU A 616 22.35 -51.93 -6.07
CA LEU A 616 20.98 -52.36 -6.40
C LEU A 616 20.33 -52.99 -5.16
N ILE A 617 19.29 -52.35 -4.63
CA ILE A 617 18.52 -52.84 -3.49
C ILE A 617 17.45 -53.84 -3.95
N PHE A 618 16.72 -53.48 -5.01
CA PHE A 618 15.62 -54.28 -5.52
C PHE A 618 15.42 -54.06 -7.02
N SER A 619 15.03 -55.11 -7.74
CA SER A 619 14.56 -55.04 -9.12
C SER A 619 13.48 -56.10 -9.33
N GLY A 620 12.28 -55.69 -9.74
CA GLY A 620 11.17 -56.62 -9.95
C GLY A 620 9.87 -55.92 -10.33
N SER A 621 8.84 -56.72 -10.64
CA SER A 621 7.58 -56.23 -11.19
C SER A 621 6.35 -56.39 -10.27
N VAL A 622 6.45 -57.19 -9.21
CA VAL A 622 5.36 -57.45 -8.26
C VAL A 622 5.94 -57.61 -6.85
N GLY A 623 5.20 -57.16 -5.83
CA GLY A 623 5.55 -57.32 -4.42
C GLY A 623 5.59 -56.01 -3.64
N ALA A 624 6.33 -56.01 -2.55
CA ALA A 624 6.58 -54.87 -1.68
C ALA A 624 8.07 -54.78 -1.35
N VAL A 625 8.56 -53.57 -1.07
CA VAL A 625 9.94 -53.29 -0.65
C VAL A 625 9.88 -52.54 0.68
N ASP A 626 10.57 -53.02 1.71
CA ASP A 626 10.88 -52.25 2.93
C ASP A 626 12.37 -52.39 3.17
N TRP A 627 13.10 -51.32 2.86
CA TRP A 627 14.55 -51.26 3.00
C TRP A 627 14.92 -50.12 3.93
N VAL A 628 15.88 -50.40 4.80
CA VAL A 628 16.45 -49.45 5.76
C VAL A 628 17.96 -49.54 5.63
N SER A 629 18.65 -48.40 5.56
CA SER A 629 20.11 -48.37 5.59
C SER A 629 20.61 -48.79 6.97
N GLU A 630 21.58 -49.71 7.00
CA GLU A 630 22.33 -50.06 8.22
C GLU A 630 23.20 -48.92 8.74
#